data_AF-A0AAW3FC87-F1
#
_entry.id   AF-A0AAW3FC87-F1
#
_cell.length_a   1.000
_cell.length_b   1.000
_cell.length_c   1.000
_cell.angle_alpha   90.00
_cell.angle_beta   90.00
_cell.angle_gamma   90.00
#
_symmetry.space_group_name_H-M   'P 1'
#
loop_
_entity.id
_entity.type
_entity.pdbx_description
1 polymer ?
#
loop_
_entity_poly.entity_id
_entity_poly.type
_entity_poly.pdbx_seq_one_letter_code
_entity_poly.pdbx_strand_id
1 'polypeptide(L)'
;MASLFSSLSKPLKNFANRGGLSFLPSFRSNHPWHACAIENEYVQRLVIGVQAPSREQARQLVERAYHLGTLLDDTDKMPILSNAFEPVRADGPLQLSRIEELDEQPEPDGSVMQMKYLNAAPAFFRFAQLISELCQEADDTPEGAPDPRYIGIDVPTDKLREINEVLNGTRLLISPSSRALAAARGT
;
A
#
# COMPACT_ATOMS: atom_id res chain seq x y z
N MET A 1 24.97 38.81 10.30
CA MET A 1 26.20 38.03 10.50
C MET A 1 26.18 36.84 9.56
N ALA A 2 26.95 36.92 8.48
CA ALA A 2 27.03 35.90 7.45
C ALA A 2 27.62 34.60 8.04
N SER A 3 26.95 33.48 7.79
CA SER A 3 27.37 32.15 8.24
C SER A 3 28.76 31.84 7.67
N LEU A 4 29.76 31.72 8.55
CA LEU A 4 31.14 31.33 8.26
C LEU A 4 31.29 29.94 7.61
N PHE A 5 30.18 29.25 7.32
CA PHE A 5 30.16 27.83 6.94
C PHE A 5 29.77 27.55 5.49
N SER A 6 29.44 28.57 4.68
CA SER A 6 29.22 28.37 3.23
C SER A 6 30.50 27.96 2.48
N SER A 7 31.67 28.14 3.09
CA SER A 7 33.00 27.92 2.49
C SER A 7 33.67 26.60 2.90
N LEU A 8 32.98 25.66 3.57
CA LEU A 8 33.61 24.38 3.92
C LEU A 8 33.73 23.45 2.70
N SER A 9 34.93 22.93 2.50
CA SER A 9 35.26 21.96 1.45
C SER A 9 34.49 20.64 1.67
N LYS A 10 34.13 19.95 0.57
CA LYS A 10 33.46 18.63 0.58
C LYS A 10 34.05 17.63 1.61
N PRO A 11 35.39 17.47 1.76
CA PRO A 11 35.94 16.54 2.75
C PRO A 11 35.63 16.92 4.20
N LEU A 12 35.55 18.22 4.55
CA LEU A 12 35.20 18.64 5.91
C LEU A 12 33.71 18.42 6.23
N LYS A 13 32.84 18.55 5.24
CA LYS A 13 31.41 18.18 5.38
C LYS A 13 31.25 16.68 5.59
N ASN A 14 32.03 15.87 4.86
CA ASN A 14 32.03 14.42 5.03
C ASN A 14 32.60 13.99 6.39
N PHE A 15 33.61 14.69 6.92
CA PHE A 15 34.18 14.42 8.25
C PHE A 15 33.20 14.79 9.38
N ALA A 16 32.47 15.90 9.24
CA ALA A 16 31.42 16.28 10.18
C ALA A 16 30.24 15.28 10.16
N ASN A 17 29.88 14.75 8.99
CA ASN A 17 28.84 13.73 8.86
C ASN A 17 29.26 12.35 9.41
N ARG A 18 30.56 12.04 9.47
CA ARG A 18 31.10 10.76 9.99
C ARG A 18 31.37 10.75 11.51
N GLY A 19 30.80 11.69 12.26
CA GLY A 19 30.81 11.65 13.72
C GLY A 19 32.08 12.15 14.41
N GLY A 20 32.98 12.85 13.71
CA GLY A 20 34.24 13.36 14.28
C GLY A 20 34.09 14.49 15.33
N LEU A 21 32.88 15.00 15.57
CA LEU A 21 32.59 16.14 16.46
C LEU A 21 31.31 15.90 17.30
N SER A 22 31.21 14.72 17.92
CA SER A 22 30.07 14.29 18.74
C SER A 22 29.87 15.06 20.06
N PHE A 23 30.72 16.04 20.39
CA PHE A 23 30.67 16.82 21.64
C PHE A 23 29.90 18.15 21.55
N LEU A 24 29.27 18.46 20.41
CA LEU A 24 28.44 19.67 20.23
C LEU A 24 26.94 19.31 20.17
N PRO A 25 26.06 19.90 21.02
CA PRO A 25 24.65 19.51 21.17
C PRO A 25 23.76 19.72 19.93
N SER A 26 24.25 20.45 18.93
CA SER A 26 23.51 20.81 17.71
C SER A 26 23.83 19.93 16.50
N PHE A 27 24.72 18.95 16.63
CA PHE A 27 24.83 17.89 15.62
C PHE A 27 23.75 16.85 15.92
N ARG A 28 22.56 17.06 15.33
CA ARG A 28 21.69 15.92 15.01
C ARG A 28 22.59 14.90 14.33
N SER A 29 22.60 13.69 14.85
CA SER A 29 23.28 12.57 14.22
C SER A 29 22.63 12.35 12.84
N ASN A 30 23.15 13.02 11.81
CA ASN A 30 22.87 12.74 10.41
C ASN A 30 23.54 11.40 10.10
N HIS A 31 22.97 10.33 10.64
CA HIS A 31 23.35 9.00 10.24
C HIS A 31 22.96 8.84 8.76
N PRO A 32 23.85 8.25 7.95
CA PRO A 32 23.52 8.00 6.57
C PRO A 32 22.37 6.99 6.49
N TRP A 33 21.61 7.08 5.41
CA TRP A 33 20.58 6.08 5.12
C TRP A 33 21.24 4.75 4.78
N HIS A 34 20.58 3.65 5.09
CA HIS A 34 21.04 2.33 4.69
C HIS A 34 19.89 1.60 3.98
N ALA A 35 20.15 1.05 2.79
CA ALA A 35 19.24 0.13 2.14
C ALA A 35 19.56 -1.29 2.61
N CYS A 36 18.56 -2.00 3.13
CA CYS A 36 18.68 -3.38 3.58
C CYS A 36 17.82 -4.27 2.69
N ALA A 37 18.44 -5.24 2.02
CA ALA A 37 17.72 -6.26 1.25
C ALA A 37 17.50 -7.50 2.13
N ILE A 38 16.27 -8.01 2.12
CA ILE A 38 15.84 -9.20 2.84
C ILE A 38 15.18 -10.14 1.82
N GLU A 39 15.58 -11.41 1.85
CA GLU A 39 15.01 -12.46 1.02
C GLU A 39 14.31 -13.49 1.91
N ASN A 40 13.00 -13.66 1.71
CA ASN A 40 12.16 -14.54 2.51
C ASN A 40 11.44 -15.55 1.61
N GLU A 41 11.48 -16.82 1.99
CA GLU A 41 10.69 -17.88 1.38
C GLU A 41 9.29 -17.91 2.01
N TYR A 42 8.26 -17.95 1.16
CA TYR A 42 6.86 -18.04 1.58
C TYR A 42 6.18 -19.25 0.97
N VAL A 43 5.26 -19.85 1.72
CA VAL A 43 4.30 -20.83 1.21
C VAL A 43 2.93 -20.16 1.15
N GLN A 44 2.26 -20.34 0.02
CA GLN A 44 0.86 -19.93 -0.13
C GLN A 44 -0.04 -21.03 0.44
N ARG A 45 -0.90 -20.67 1.38
CA ARG A 45 -1.96 -21.50 1.93
C ARG A 45 -3.30 -21.04 1.37
N LEU A 46 -3.85 -21.84 0.47
CA LEU A 46 -5.15 -21.62 -0.15
C LEU A 46 -6.18 -22.59 0.42
N VAL A 47 -7.29 -22.06 0.92
CA VAL A 47 -8.47 -22.83 1.35
C VAL A 47 -9.62 -22.44 0.44
N ILE A 48 -10.20 -23.42 -0.25
CA ILE A 48 -11.30 -23.24 -1.20
C ILE A 48 -12.52 -24.04 -0.76
N GLY A 49 -13.70 -23.45 -0.96
CA GLY A 49 -14.95 -24.18 -0.92
C GLY A 49 -15.08 -25.00 -2.20
N VAL A 50 -15.67 -26.19 -2.12
CA VAL A 50 -15.93 -27.01 -3.31
C VAL A 50 -17.30 -27.62 -3.20
N GLN A 51 -18.21 -27.20 -4.08
CA GLN A 51 -19.53 -27.83 -4.17
C GLN A 51 -19.44 -29.07 -5.07
N ALA A 52 -19.49 -30.26 -4.46
CA ALA A 52 -19.45 -31.52 -5.20
C ALA A 52 -20.31 -32.61 -4.54
N PRO A 53 -20.85 -33.57 -5.31
CA PRO A 53 -21.61 -34.72 -4.81
C PRO A 53 -20.83 -35.65 -3.87
N SER A 54 -19.49 -35.65 -3.94
CA SER A 54 -18.63 -36.49 -3.11
C SER A 54 -17.24 -35.89 -2.93
N ARG A 55 -16.50 -36.39 -1.94
CA ARG A 55 -15.10 -36.00 -1.68
C ARG A 55 -14.19 -36.29 -2.87
N GLU A 56 -14.42 -37.39 -3.58
CA GLU A 56 -13.59 -37.78 -4.73
C GLU A 56 -13.81 -36.85 -5.92
N GLN A 57 -15.08 -36.49 -6.19
CA GLN A 57 -15.38 -35.48 -7.21
C GLN A 57 -14.84 -34.11 -6.83
N ALA A 58 -14.91 -33.72 -5.55
CA ALA A 58 -14.31 -32.47 -5.08
C ALA A 58 -12.79 -32.44 -5.38
N ARG A 59 -12.08 -33.54 -5.08
CA ARG A 59 -10.65 -33.67 -5.39
C ARG A 59 -10.37 -33.52 -6.89
N GLN A 60 -11.11 -34.20 -7.74
CA GLN A 60 -10.94 -34.13 -9.20
C GLN A 60 -11.19 -32.72 -9.74
N LEU A 61 -12.19 -32.00 -9.19
CA LEU A 61 -12.47 -30.61 -9.57
C LEU A 61 -11.30 -29.69 -9.20
N VAL A 62 -10.75 -29.84 -7.99
CA VAL A 62 -9.60 -29.04 -7.53
C VAL A 62 -8.35 -29.35 -8.33
N GLU A 63 -8.03 -30.61 -8.58
CA GLU A 63 -6.87 -31.00 -9.40
C GLU A 63 -6.99 -30.45 -10.82
N ARG A 64 -8.18 -30.53 -11.42
CA ARG A 64 -8.44 -29.91 -12.73
C ARG A 64 -8.23 -28.40 -12.69
N ALA A 65 -8.80 -27.70 -11.71
CA ALA A 65 -8.66 -26.26 -11.58
C ALA A 65 -7.19 -25.84 -11.38
N TYR A 66 -6.42 -26.63 -10.61
CA TYR A 66 -4.98 -26.44 -10.43
C TYR A 66 -4.23 -26.52 -11.75
N HIS A 67 -4.44 -27.60 -12.50
CA HIS A 67 -3.76 -27.80 -13.79
C HIS A 67 -4.17 -26.81 -14.87
N LEU A 68 -5.39 -26.26 -14.78
CA LEU A 68 -5.87 -25.21 -15.68
C LEU A 68 -5.46 -23.79 -15.24
N GLY A 69 -4.90 -23.62 -14.04
CA GLY A 69 -4.52 -22.31 -13.51
C GLY A 69 -5.71 -21.43 -13.10
N THR A 70 -6.87 -22.03 -12.79
CA THR A 70 -8.15 -21.34 -12.51
C THR A 70 -8.53 -21.35 -11.03
N LEU A 71 -7.65 -21.84 -10.15
CA LEU A 71 -7.92 -21.90 -8.70
C LEU A 71 -8.13 -20.54 -8.04
N LEU A 72 -7.59 -19.48 -8.64
CA LEU A 72 -7.67 -18.12 -8.10
C LEU A 72 -8.80 -17.30 -8.71
N ASP A 73 -9.68 -17.92 -9.52
CA ASP A 73 -10.77 -17.23 -10.22
C ASP A 73 -11.95 -16.87 -9.31
N ASP A 74 -11.96 -17.36 -8.06
CA ASP A 74 -12.96 -17.07 -7.02
C ASP A 74 -14.42 -17.15 -7.51
N THR A 75 -14.85 -18.37 -7.85
CA THR A 75 -16.18 -18.60 -8.46
C THR A 75 -17.19 -19.08 -7.43
N ASP A 76 -18.49 -18.85 -7.65
CA ASP A 76 -19.55 -19.31 -6.73
C ASP A 76 -19.51 -20.82 -6.39
N LYS A 77 -19.03 -21.65 -7.34
CA LYS A 77 -18.92 -23.11 -7.17
C LYS A 77 -17.63 -23.54 -6.49
N MET A 78 -16.61 -22.69 -6.55
CA MET A 78 -15.30 -22.90 -5.95
C MET A 78 -14.76 -21.58 -5.34
N PRO A 79 -15.43 -21.06 -4.29
CA PRO A 79 -15.07 -19.77 -3.72
C PRO A 79 -13.78 -19.90 -2.92
N ILE A 80 -12.96 -18.85 -2.94
CA ILE A 80 -11.78 -18.75 -2.09
C ILE A 80 -12.24 -18.38 -0.68
N LEU A 81 -12.00 -19.27 0.27
CA LEU A 81 -12.36 -19.06 1.67
C LEU A 81 -11.21 -18.43 2.45
N SER A 82 -9.98 -18.72 2.06
CA SER A 82 -8.78 -18.12 2.65
C SER A 82 -7.62 -18.20 1.66
N ASN A 83 -6.88 -17.09 1.53
CA ASN A 83 -5.62 -17.03 0.81
C ASN A 83 -4.60 -16.32 1.69
N ALA A 84 -3.63 -17.07 2.21
CA ALA A 84 -2.60 -16.56 3.10
C ALA A 84 -1.22 -16.94 2.58
N PHE A 85 -0.22 -16.09 2.87
CA PHE A 85 1.18 -16.40 2.66
C PHE A 85 1.85 -16.50 4.02
N GLU A 86 2.42 -17.66 4.32
CA GLU A 86 3.10 -17.93 5.58
C GLU A 86 4.61 -18.04 5.32
N PRO A 87 5.48 -17.35 6.10
CA PRO A 87 6.92 -17.54 5.99
C PRO A 87 7.27 -18.99 6.29
N VAL A 88 8.12 -19.61 5.47
CA VAL A 88 8.61 -20.99 5.69
C VAL A 88 9.36 -21.10 7.02
N ARG A 89 10.02 -20.01 7.44
CA ARG A 89 10.83 -19.93 8.67
C ARG A 89 10.46 -18.70 9.48
N ALA A 90 9.25 -18.69 10.03
CA ALA A 90 8.76 -17.54 10.82
C ALA A 90 9.67 -17.18 12.00
N ASP A 91 10.25 -18.19 12.68
CA ASP A 91 11.15 -18.00 13.83
C ASP A 91 12.64 -18.05 13.45
N GLY A 92 12.95 -18.00 12.16
CA GLY A 92 14.32 -18.03 11.66
C GLY A 92 15.08 -16.73 11.97
N PRO A 93 16.43 -16.76 11.97
CA PRO A 93 17.22 -15.54 12.06
C PRO A 93 17.00 -14.68 10.80
N LEU A 94 16.99 -13.36 10.98
CA LEU A 94 16.89 -12.38 9.88
C LEU A 94 17.98 -12.65 8.83
N GLN A 95 17.54 -12.90 7.59
CA GLN A 95 18.44 -13.11 6.46
C GLN A 95 18.60 -11.78 5.69
N LEU A 96 19.63 -11.03 6.03
CA LEU A 96 20.03 -9.84 5.27
C LEU A 96 20.90 -10.29 4.09
N SER A 97 20.41 -10.12 2.87
CA SER A 97 21.20 -10.43 1.67
C SER A 97 22.14 -9.29 1.29
N ARG A 98 21.78 -8.04 1.63
CA ARG A 98 22.61 -6.85 1.37
C ARG A 98 22.34 -5.73 2.35
N ILE A 99 23.37 -4.97 2.69
CA ILE A 99 23.26 -3.64 3.32
C ILE A 99 24.19 -2.67 2.61
N GLU A 100 23.67 -1.50 2.20
CA GLU A 100 24.46 -0.44 1.57
C GLU A 100 24.13 0.93 2.15
N GLU A 101 25.17 1.74 2.39
CA GLU A 101 25.02 3.14 2.80
C GLU A 101 24.57 3.97 1.59
N LEU A 102 23.60 4.86 1.79
CA LEU A 102 23.04 5.76 0.78
C LEU A 102 23.34 7.21 1.15
N ASP A 103 23.68 8.00 0.12
CA ASP A 103 23.96 9.43 0.26
C ASP A 103 22.70 10.24 0.63
N GLU A 104 21.52 9.78 0.19
CA GLU A 104 20.22 10.41 0.45
C GLU A 104 19.10 9.38 0.65
N GLN A 105 17.95 9.85 1.13
CA GLN A 105 16.79 8.99 1.34
C GLN A 105 16.23 8.55 -0.03
N PRO A 106 16.08 7.24 -0.28
CA PRO A 106 15.57 6.77 -1.55
C PRO A 106 14.08 7.09 -1.71
N GLU A 107 13.66 7.41 -2.93
CA GLU A 107 12.24 7.47 -3.27
C GLU A 107 11.65 6.05 -3.31
N PRO A 108 10.41 5.85 -2.81
CA PRO A 108 9.74 4.56 -2.88
C PRO A 108 9.41 4.22 -4.33
N ASP A 109 9.66 2.96 -4.72
CA ASP A 109 9.28 2.47 -6.04
C ASP A 109 7.77 2.18 -6.15
N GLY A 110 7.34 1.78 -7.36
CA GLY A 110 5.94 1.46 -7.63
C GLY A 110 5.37 0.30 -6.82
N SER A 111 6.21 -0.64 -6.36
CA SER A 111 5.77 -1.77 -5.53
C SER A 111 5.36 -1.31 -4.13
N VAL A 112 6.09 -0.32 -3.57
CA VAL A 112 5.74 0.32 -2.30
C VAL A 112 4.41 1.06 -2.43
N MET A 113 4.16 1.68 -3.59
CA MET A 113 2.87 2.32 -3.88
C MET A 113 1.73 1.30 -3.92
N GLN A 114 1.93 0.20 -4.64
CA GLN A 114 0.95 -0.90 -4.70
C GLN A 114 0.63 -1.45 -3.32
N MET A 115 1.64 -1.70 -2.48
CA MET A 115 1.45 -2.14 -1.09
C MET A 115 0.60 -1.15 -0.29
N LYS A 116 0.89 0.16 -0.40
CA LYS A 116 0.11 1.19 0.29
C LYS A 116 -1.35 1.22 -0.17
N TYR A 117 -1.62 1.08 -1.47
CA TYR A 117 -2.99 0.98 -1.98
C TYR A 117 -3.73 -0.25 -1.46
N LEU A 118 -3.08 -1.42 -1.44
CA LEU A 118 -3.66 -2.64 -0.90
C LEU A 118 -3.99 -2.51 0.59
N ASN A 119 -3.13 -1.86 1.36
CA ASN A 119 -3.37 -1.59 2.79
C ASN A 119 -4.50 -0.57 3.02
N ALA A 120 -4.66 0.39 2.10
CA ALA A 120 -5.72 1.40 2.15
C ALA A 120 -7.09 0.88 1.67
N ALA A 121 -7.11 -0.12 0.79
CA ALA A 121 -8.31 -0.60 0.12
C ALA A 121 -9.45 -1.01 1.08
N PRO A 122 -9.21 -1.75 2.19
CA PRO A 122 -10.30 -2.14 3.09
C PRO A 122 -11.05 -0.94 3.70
N ALA A 123 -10.32 0.11 4.11
CA ALA A 123 -10.93 1.30 4.67
C ALA A 123 -11.73 2.07 3.61
N PHE A 124 -11.18 2.17 2.40
CA PHE A 124 -11.87 2.77 1.26
C PHE A 124 -13.16 2.02 0.91
N PHE A 125 -13.12 0.69 0.82
CA PHE A 125 -14.31 -0.11 0.49
C PHE A 125 -15.40 -0.02 1.55
N ARG A 126 -15.05 -0.02 2.84
CA ARG A 126 -16.03 0.21 3.92
C ARG A 126 -16.67 1.59 3.82
N PHE A 127 -15.88 2.63 3.51
CA PHE A 127 -16.42 3.98 3.33
C PHE A 127 -17.36 4.03 2.11
N ALA A 128 -16.97 3.42 0.98
CA ALA A 128 -17.82 3.35 -0.21
C ALA A 128 -19.13 2.60 0.04
N GLN A 129 -19.09 1.50 0.80
CA GLN A 129 -20.28 0.76 1.23
C GLN A 129 -21.21 1.64 2.08
N LEU A 130 -20.66 2.34 3.08
CA LEU A 130 -21.42 3.29 3.89
C LEU A 130 -22.10 4.37 3.03
N ILE A 131 -21.39 4.95 2.08
CA ILE A 131 -21.97 5.96 1.18
C ILE A 131 -23.10 5.35 0.34
N SER A 132 -22.91 4.13 -0.17
CA SER A 132 -23.96 3.43 -0.92
C SER A 132 -25.21 3.18 -0.08
N GLU A 133 -25.04 2.77 1.18
CA GLU A 133 -26.15 2.55 2.12
C GLU A 133 -26.87 3.87 2.44
N LEU A 134 -26.14 4.93 2.78
CA LEU A 134 -26.70 6.26 3.05
C LEU A 134 -27.45 6.84 1.84
N CYS A 135 -26.93 6.62 0.62
CA CYS A 135 -27.62 7.05 -0.59
C CYS A 135 -28.91 6.27 -0.83
N GLN A 136 -28.96 4.97 -0.52
CA GLN A 136 -30.19 4.17 -0.61
C GLN A 136 -31.23 4.61 0.42
N GLU A 137 -30.81 5.00 1.62
CA GLU A 137 -31.70 5.51 2.67
C GLU A 137 -32.22 6.92 2.37
N ALA A 138 -31.40 7.76 1.74
CA ALA A 138 -31.76 9.14 1.41
C ALA A 138 -32.61 9.30 0.13
N ASP A 139 -32.71 8.24 -0.69
CA ASP A 139 -33.54 8.24 -1.89
C ASP A 139 -35.03 8.03 -1.56
N ASP A 140 -35.63 9.03 -0.93
CA ASP A 140 -37.08 9.14 -0.65
C ASP A 140 -37.86 9.69 -1.85
N THR A 141 -37.29 9.62 -3.06
CA THR A 141 -37.89 10.21 -4.26
C THR A 141 -39.21 9.50 -4.59
N PRO A 142 -40.37 10.20 -4.59
CA PRO A 142 -41.63 9.59 -4.94
C PRO A 142 -41.57 9.04 -6.36
N GLU A 143 -42.14 7.85 -6.58
CA GLU A 143 -42.15 7.20 -7.88
C GLU A 143 -42.77 8.15 -8.94
N GLY A 144 -41.96 8.54 -9.94
CA GLY A 144 -42.35 9.49 -11.00
C GLY A 144 -41.96 10.95 -10.79
N ALA A 145 -41.30 11.31 -9.68
CA ALA A 145 -40.65 12.62 -9.54
C ALA A 145 -39.40 12.71 -10.44
N PRO A 146 -39.02 13.91 -10.91
CA PRO A 146 -37.80 14.07 -11.70
C PRO A 146 -36.58 13.69 -10.87
N ASP A 147 -35.71 12.86 -11.46
CA ASP A 147 -34.47 12.38 -10.84
C ASP A 147 -33.66 13.57 -10.29
N PRO A 148 -33.44 13.64 -8.96
CA PRO A 148 -32.76 14.78 -8.37
C PRO A 148 -31.30 14.83 -8.85
N ARG A 149 -30.82 16.04 -9.17
CA ARG A 149 -29.40 16.23 -9.57
C ARG A 149 -28.41 15.90 -8.45
N TYR A 150 -28.87 15.89 -7.19
CA TYR A 150 -28.05 15.65 -6.00
C TYR A 150 -28.89 14.97 -4.92
N ILE A 151 -28.28 14.04 -4.19
CA ILE A 151 -28.83 13.43 -2.98
C ILE A 151 -28.07 14.02 -1.77
N GLY A 152 -28.79 14.54 -0.79
CA GLY A 152 -28.21 14.99 0.47
C GLY A 152 -28.05 13.80 1.41
N ILE A 153 -26.82 13.54 1.89
CA ILE A 153 -26.53 12.49 2.85
C ILE A 153 -25.78 13.05 4.06
N ASP A 154 -26.13 12.58 5.26
CA ASP A 154 -25.39 12.88 6.48
C ASP A 154 -24.33 11.81 6.70
N VAL A 155 -23.06 12.19 6.58
CA VAL A 155 -21.93 11.27 6.76
C VAL A 155 -21.28 11.51 8.12
N PRO A 156 -21.06 10.46 8.94
CA PRO A 156 -20.37 10.60 10.23
C PRO A 156 -18.97 11.21 10.09
N THR A 157 -18.68 12.22 10.92
CA THR A 157 -17.41 12.97 10.86
C THR A 157 -16.18 12.11 11.11
N ASP A 158 -16.29 11.08 11.95
CA ASP A 158 -15.21 10.13 12.21
C ASP A 158 -14.86 9.32 10.96
N LYS A 159 -15.85 8.92 10.16
CA LYS A 159 -15.67 8.21 8.88
C LYS A 159 -15.07 9.10 7.81
N LEU A 160 -15.48 10.36 7.76
CA LEU A 160 -14.84 11.37 6.90
C LEU A 160 -13.38 11.61 7.27
N ARG A 161 -13.04 11.59 8.56
CA ARG A 161 -11.65 11.72 9.01
C ARG A 161 -10.84 10.47 8.64
N GLU A 162 -11.36 9.28 8.91
CA GLU A 162 -10.72 7.99 8.56
C GLU A 162 -10.36 7.95 7.07
N ILE A 163 -11.30 8.27 6.18
CA ILE A 163 -11.02 8.25 4.74
C ILE A 163 -10.06 9.37 4.31
N ASN A 164 -10.11 10.54 4.94
CA ASN A 164 -9.15 11.62 4.64
C ASN A 164 -7.72 11.26 5.04
N GLU A 165 -7.52 10.55 6.15
CA GLU A 165 -6.20 10.05 6.55
C GLU A 165 -5.67 9.05 5.53
N VAL A 166 -6.52 8.11 5.08
CA VAL A 166 -6.18 7.14 4.04
C VAL A 166 -5.81 7.83 2.72
N LEU A 167 -6.64 8.78 2.27
CA LEU A 167 -6.42 9.50 1.01
C LEU A 167 -5.19 10.41 1.07
N ASN A 168 -4.95 11.11 2.18
CA ASN A 168 -3.79 11.99 2.33
C ASN A 168 -2.48 11.21 2.50
N GLY A 169 -2.51 10.09 3.22
CA GLY A 169 -1.39 9.14 3.26
C GLY A 169 -1.02 8.60 1.88
N THR A 170 -1.98 8.57 0.97
CA THR A 170 -1.81 8.18 -0.43
C THR A 170 -1.40 9.36 -1.33
N ARG A 171 -1.85 10.59 -1.02
CA ARG A 171 -1.65 11.81 -1.82
C ARG A 171 -0.25 12.41 -1.70
N LEU A 172 0.43 12.23 -0.58
CA LEU A 172 1.84 12.66 -0.38
C LEU A 172 2.84 11.97 -1.32
N LEU A 173 2.38 11.04 -2.16
CA LEU A 173 3.18 10.22 -3.06
C LEU A 173 2.90 10.52 -4.54
N ILE A 174 1.88 11.34 -4.82
CA ILE A 174 1.65 11.94 -6.15
C ILE A 174 2.35 13.31 -6.14
N SER A 175 3.67 13.31 -6.06
CA SER A 175 4.51 14.48 -6.34
C SER A 175 4.38 14.88 -7.82
N PRO A 176 4.55 16.16 -8.23
CA PRO A 176 4.03 16.72 -9.48
C PRO A 176 4.73 16.27 -10.78
N SER A 177 5.51 15.20 -10.78
CA SER A 177 6.22 14.73 -11.98
C SER A 177 5.29 14.23 -13.09
N SER A 178 4.03 13.89 -12.77
CA SER A 178 3.02 13.54 -13.78
C SER A 178 2.40 14.74 -14.51
N ARG A 179 2.57 15.98 -14.03
CA ARG A 179 2.15 17.18 -14.78
C ARG A 179 3.12 17.55 -15.90
N ALA A 180 4.40 17.18 -15.78
CA ALA A 180 5.39 17.41 -16.82
C ALA A 180 5.14 16.57 -18.09
N LEU A 181 4.55 15.37 -17.95
CA LEU A 181 4.25 14.52 -19.11
C LEU A 181 2.97 14.92 -19.87
N ALA A 182 2.01 15.56 -19.20
CA ALA A 182 0.80 16.07 -19.84
C ALA A 182 1.04 17.40 -20.59
N ALA A 183 2.03 18.21 -20.15
CA ALA A 183 2.44 19.42 -20.87
C ALA A 183 3.35 19.13 -22.09
N ALA A 184 3.98 17.95 -22.16
CA ALA A 184 4.87 17.56 -23.25
C ALA A 184 4.18 16.83 -24.41
N ARG A 185 2.86 16.62 -24.35
CA ARG A 185 2.04 16.05 -25.46
C ARG A 185 1.07 17.06 -26.08
N GLY A 186 1.22 18.34 -25.76
CA GLY A 186 0.46 19.44 -26.35
C GLY A 186 1.40 20.46 -27.01
N THR A 187 2.11 20.04 -28.05
CA THR A 187 2.71 20.91 -29.08
C THR A 187 2.46 20.31 -30.44
#